data_AF-A0A451ACZ7-F1
#
_entry.id   AF-A0A451ACZ7-F1
#
_cell.length_a   1.000
_cell.length_b   1.000
_cell.length_c   1.000
_cell.angle_alpha   90.00
_cell.angle_beta   90.00
_cell.angle_gamma   90.00
#
_symmetry.space_group_name_H-M   'P 1'
#
loop_
_entity.id
_entity.type
_entity.pdbx_description
1 polymer ?
#
loop_
_entity_poly.entity_id
_entity_poly.type
_entity_poly.pdbx_seq_one_letter_code
_entity_poly.pdbx_strand_id
1 'polypeptide(L)'
;RGIGRVFITGVSPVVMSDLTSGYNVARNIYLKSQFNALCGFREDEIALMITEIAKECGLPQSRANEAMETMRTFYNGYCFSRETERSIYNPTLALYFLQEFHDGCHYPEQILDSNLAMDRGKLHYISRLPAGGQLIPDALAETDAVHVPRLADRFRVEDMRYAPRIPTSPPRSCIISGF
;
A
#
# COMPACT_ATOMS: atom_id res chain seq x y z
N ARG A 1 8.89 -19.35 32.81
CA ARG A 1 8.79 -17.92 32.43
C ARG A 1 8.01 -17.84 31.12
N GLY A 2 6.97 -17.01 31.05
CA GLY A 2 6.10 -16.90 29.86
C GLY A 2 6.29 -15.58 29.11
N ILE A 3 5.76 -15.51 27.89
CA ILE A 3 5.74 -14.29 27.07
C ILE A 3 4.59 -13.39 27.57
N GLY A 4 4.93 -12.20 28.08
CA GLY A 4 3.92 -11.28 28.63
C GLY A 4 3.22 -10.40 27.60
N ARG A 5 3.86 -10.11 26.46
CA ARG A 5 3.35 -9.28 25.36
C ARG A 5 3.98 -9.72 24.04
N VAL A 6 3.21 -9.66 22.96
CA VAL A 6 3.66 -9.92 21.59
C VAL A 6 3.20 -8.77 20.71
N PHE A 7 4.08 -8.29 19.85
CA PHE A 7 3.75 -7.36 18.77
C PHE A 7 4.07 -8.05 17.44
N ILE A 8 3.08 -8.14 16.57
CA ILE A 8 3.15 -8.85 15.29
C ILE A 8 2.90 -7.83 14.17
N THR A 9 3.77 -7.80 13.17
CA THR A 9 3.65 -6.97 11.97
C THR A 9 3.61 -7.85 10.72
N GLY A 10 2.99 -7.35 9.65
CA GLY A 10 2.83 -8.07 8.39
C GLY A 10 1.51 -8.84 8.27
N VAL A 11 1.35 -9.55 7.16
CA VAL A 11 0.16 -10.38 6.91
C VAL A 11 0.33 -11.70 7.64
N SER A 12 -0.42 -11.89 8.72
CA SER A 12 -0.52 -13.20 9.35
C SER A 12 -1.55 -14.04 8.57
N PRO A 13 -1.21 -15.24 8.08
CA PRO A 13 -2.19 -16.14 7.44
C PRO A 13 -3.19 -16.70 8.46
N VAL A 14 -3.11 -16.27 9.73
CA VAL A 14 -3.96 -16.74 10.81
C VAL A 14 -5.15 -15.81 10.92
N VAL A 15 -6.33 -16.32 10.57
CA VAL A 15 -7.58 -15.64 10.89
C VAL A 15 -7.68 -15.62 12.42
N MET A 16 -7.84 -14.42 13.01
CA MET A 16 -7.97 -14.26 14.47
C MET A 16 -9.12 -15.10 15.07
N SER A 17 -10.05 -15.59 14.23
CA SER A 17 -11.11 -16.53 14.61
C SER A 17 -10.63 -17.96 14.88
N ASP A 18 -9.50 -18.37 14.31
CA ASP A 18 -9.09 -19.79 14.23
C ASP A 18 -8.10 -20.20 15.34
N LEU A 19 -7.64 -19.23 16.15
CA LEU A 19 -6.81 -19.48 17.33
C LEU A 19 -7.69 -19.75 18.57
N THR A 20 -7.79 -21.02 18.94
CA THR A 20 -8.39 -21.54 20.19
C THR A 20 -8.18 -20.64 21.42
N SER A 21 -9.16 -19.79 21.78
CA SER A 21 -9.32 -19.02 23.03
C SER A 21 -8.18 -18.10 23.54
N GLY A 22 -6.91 -18.31 23.16
CA GLY A 22 -5.73 -17.66 23.72
C GLY A 22 -5.28 -16.38 23.00
N TYR A 23 -5.74 -16.17 21.76
CA TYR A 23 -5.47 -14.94 20.99
C TYR A 23 -6.65 -13.98 20.89
N ASN A 24 -7.76 -14.26 21.59
CA ASN A 24 -8.89 -13.33 21.75
C ASN A 24 -8.50 -12.00 22.46
N VAL A 25 -7.28 -11.92 23.00
CA VAL A 25 -6.65 -10.72 23.58
C VAL A 25 -5.83 -9.90 22.58
N ALA A 26 -5.62 -10.39 21.35
CA ALA A 26 -4.93 -9.62 20.33
C ALA A 26 -5.85 -8.51 19.81
N ARG A 27 -5.31 -7.29 19.75
CA ARG A 27 -6.03 -6.11 19.27
C ARG A 27 -5.38 -5.63 17.99
N ASN A 28 -6.18 -5.54 16.94
CA ASN A 28 -5.74 -4.90 15.72
C ASN A 28 -5.62 -3.37 15.94
N ILE A 29 -4.45 -2.80 15.63
CA ILE A 29 -4.14 -1.40 15.88
C ILE A 29 -3.60 -0.65 14.66
N TYR A 30 -3.41 -1.30 13.50
CA TYR A 30 -2.79 -0.66 12.34
C TYR A 30 -3.59 0.54 11.81
N LEU A 31 -4.90 0.57 12.04
CA LEU A 31 -5.77 1.68 11.62
C LEU A 31 -5.59 2.97 12.44
N LYS A 32 -4.88 2.93 13.57
CA LYS A 32 -4.69 4.11 14.41
C LYS A 32 -3.53 4.95 13.86
N SER A 33 -3.74 6.25 13.75
CA SER A 33 -2.80 7.19 13.09
C SER A 33 -1.38 7.15 13.67
N GLN A 34 -1.24 6.97 14.97
CA GLN A 34 0.07 6.84 15.64
C GLN A 34 0.88 5.61 15.21
N PHE A 35 0.25 4.61 14.60
CA PHE A 35 0.91 3.39 14.13
C PHE A 35 1.08 3.36 12.61
N ASN A 36 0.67 4.41 11.88
CA ASN A 36 0.77 4.47 10.41
C ASN A 36 2.20 4.21 9.91
N ALA A 37 3.20 4.80 10.55
CA ALA A 37 4.61 4.62 10.19
C ALA A 37 5.14 3.20 10.45
N LEU A 38 4.43 2.34 11.19
CA LEU A 38 4.83 0.94 11.37
C LEU A 38 4.44 0.05 10.19
N CYS A 39 3.65 0.57 9.25
CA CYS A 39 3.15 -0.18 8.10
C CYS A 39 3.96 0.08 6.82
N GLY A 40 5.01 0.88 6.87
CA GLY A 40 5.72 1.39 5.69
C GLY A 40 7.00 2.13 6.03
N PHE A 41 7.73 2.56 5.00
CA PHE A 41 8.88 3.45 5.17
C PHE A 41 8.46 4.91 4.99
N ARG A 42 9.17 5.81 5.65
CA ARG A 42 9.06 7.26 5.43
C ARG A 42 10.00 7.72 4.32
N GLU A 43 9.68 8.85 3.70
CA GLU A 43 10.46 9.39 2.58
C GLU A 43 11.92 9.67 2.93
N ASP A 44 12.21 10.13 4.15
CA ASP A 44 13.56 10.36 4.64
C ASP A 44 14.34 9.07 4.92
N GLU A 45 13.66 7.99 5.34
CA GLU A 45 14.27 6.66 5.47
C GLU A 45 14.67 6.11 4.09
N ILE A 46 13.78 6.24 3.10
CA ILE A 46 14.05 5.89 1.71
C ILE A 46 15.20 6.73 1.13
N ALA A 47 15.18 8.06 1.36
CA ALA A 47 16.21 8.96 0.88
C ALA A 47 17.60 8.63 1.44
N LEU A 48 17.66 8.26 2.73
CA LEU A 48 18.89 7.83 3.36
C LEU A 48 19.42 6.56 2.71
N MET A 49 18.58 5.54 2.52
CA MET A 49 18.98 4.28 1.87
C MET A 49 19.45 4.49 0.43
N ILE A 50 18.72 5.27 -0.38
CA ILE A 50 19.13 5.60 -1.75
C ILE A 50 20.47 6.33 -1.78
N THR A 51 20.68 7.26 -0.86
CA THR A 51 21.93 8.03 -0.77
C THR A 51 23.11 7.13 -0.44
N GLU A 52 22.95 6.19 0.49
CA GLU A 52 24.01 5.25 0.84
C GLU A 52 24.30 4.28 -0.32
N ILE A 53 23.27 3.71 -0.96
CA ILE A 53 23.45 2.85 -2.15
C ILE A 53 24.18 3.60 -3.27
N ALA A 54 23.78 4.84 -3.55
CA ALA A 54 24.43 5.64 -4.60
C ALA A 54 25.92 5.88 -4.30
N LYS A 55 26.28 6.13 -3.04
CA LYS A 55 27.68 6.28 -2.62
C LYS A 55 28.47 4.97 -2.82
N GLU A 56 27.91 3.84 -2.39
CA GLU A 56 28.55 2.52 -2.54
C GLU A 56 28.77 2.15 -4.00
N CYS A 57 27.81 2.47 -4.87
CA CYS A 57 27.90 2.29 -6.32
C CYS A 57 28.76 3.34 -7.03
N GLY A 58 29.29 4.35 -6.34
CA GLY A 58 30.05 5.45 -6.94
C GLY A 58 29.22 6.32 -7.91
N LEU A 59 27.90 6.37 -7.72
CA LEU A 59 26.99 7.14 -8.56
C LEU A 59 26.93 8.61 -8.12
N PRO A 60 26.73 9.55 -9.07
CA PRO A 60 26.56 10.95 -8.72
C PRO A 60 25.23 11.19 -8.00
N GLN A 61 25.14 12.27 -7.22
CA GLN A 61 23.93 12.66 -6.49
C GLN A 61 22.69 12.81 -7.40
N SER A 62 22.88 13.15 -8.69
CA SER A 62 21.77 13.21 -9.65
C SER A 62 21.05 11.86 -9.81
N ARG A 63 21.78 10.74 -9.75
CA ARG A 63 21.19 9.39 -9.79
C ARG A 63 20.40 9.07 -8.54
N ALA A 64 20.89 9.48 -7.36
CA ALA A 64 20.12 9.36 -6.13
C ALA A 64 18.81 10.17 -6.19
N ASN A 65 18.85 11.37 -6.78
CA ASN A 65 17.66 12.21 -6.94
C ASN A 65 16.65 11.59 -7.92
N GLU A 66 17.09 11.07 -9.07
CA GLU A 66 16.26 10.34 -10.03
C GLU A 66 15.63 9.08 -9.40
N ALA A 67 16.39 8.32 -8.61
CA ALA A 67 15.89 7.17 -7.86
C ALA A 67 14.80 7.59 -6.86
N MET A 68 14.99 8.70 -6.16
CA MET A 68 13.98 9.26 -5.25
C MET A 68 12.71 9.70 -5.97
N GLU A 69 12.82 10.32 -7.14
CA GLU A 69 11.66 10.68 -7.97
C GLU A 69 10.90 9.44 -8.45
N THR A 70 11.62 8.41 -8.87
CA THR A 70 11.04 7.11 -9.26
C THR A 70 10.30 6.49 -8.07
N MET A 71 10.94 6.42 -6.91
CA MET A 71 10.34 5.95 -5.66
C MET A 71 9.08 6.75 -5.32
N ARG A 72 9.13 8.09 -5.38
CA ARG A 72 7.98 8.94 -5.07
C ARG A 72 6.80 8.69 -6.02
N THR A 73 7.08 8.46 -7.30
CA THR A 73 6.06 8.30 -8.34
C THR A 73 5.36 6.95 -8.25
N PHE A 74 6.11 5.87 -8.06
CA PHE A 74 5.58 4.50 -8.21
C PHE A 74 5.36 3.77 -6.87
N TYR A 75 5.97 4.23 -5.77
CA TYR A 75 6.07 3.46 -4.53
C TYR A 75 5.48 4.17 -3.29
N ASN A 76 5.26 5.49 -3.37
CA ASN A 76 4.65 6.30 -2.30
C ASN A 76 3.11 6.32 -2.39
N GLY A 77 2.46 6.91 -1.39
CA GLY A 77 1.03 7.24 -1.43
C GLY A 77 0.15 6.37 -0.54
N TYR A 78 0.71 5.46 0.25
CA TYR A 78 -0.06 4.57 1.13
C TYR A 78 -0.32 5.22 2.48
N CYS A 79 -1.48 4.97 3.08
CA CYS A 79 -1.75 5.31 4.48
C CYS A 79 -2.72 4.29 5.08
N PHE A 80 -2.59 4.00 6.37
CA PHE A 80 -3.41 2.99 7.04
C PHE A 80 -4.42 3.58 8.01
N SER A 81 -4.44 4.90 8.20
CA SER A 81 -5.41 5.56 9.08
C SER A 81 -6.20 6.63 8.36
N ARG A 82 -7.50 6.72 8.69
CA ARG A 82 -8.34 7.80 8.17
C ARG A 82 -8.02 9.16 8.79
N GLU A 83 -7.26 9.19 9.87
CA GLU A 83 -6.91 10.37 10.67
C GLU A 83 -5.51 10.91 10.34
N THR A 84 -4.86 10.42 9.28
CA THR A 84 -3.54 10.89 8.84
C THR A 84 -3.52 11.13 7.33
N GLU A 85 -2.76 12.13 6.93
CA GLU A 85 -2.40 12.39 5.53
C GLU A 85 -0.92 12.07 5.26
N ARG A 86 -0.18 11.63 6.29
CA ARG A 86 1.21 11.20 6.13
C ARG A 86 1.23 9.90 5.33
N SER A 87 1.65 9.99 4.07
CA SER A 87 1.89 8.83 3.25
C SER A 87 3.15 8.08 3.71
N ILE A 88 3.17 6.79 3.43
CA ILE A 88 4.31 5.90 3.60
C ILE A 88 4.52 5.12 2.30
N TYR A 89 5.72 4.60 2.16
CA TYR A 89 6.09 3.71 1.07
C TYR A 89 5.70 2.29 1.43
N ASN A 90 5.13 1.55 0.47
CA ASN A 90 4.86 0.13 0.65
C ASN A 90 6.18 -0.63 0.85
N PRO A 91 6.37 -1.38 1.97
CA PRO A 91 7.64 -2.04 2.25
C PRO A 91 8.10 -3.00 1.16
N THR A 92 7.21 -3.82 0.62
CA THR A 92 7.58 -4.84 -0.37
C THR A 92 8.05 -4.19 -1.67
N LEU A 93 7.30 -3.24 -2.20
CA LEU A 93 7.69 -2.54 -3.42
C LEU A 93 8.97 -1.72 -3.19
N ALA A 94 9.08 -1.04 -2.04
CA ALA A 94 10.26 -0.24 -1.73
C ALA A 94 11.53 -1.10 -1.62
N LEU A 95 11.45 -2.24 -0.93
CA LEU A 95 12.58 -3.17 -0.81
C LEU A 95 12.95 -3.79 -2.15
N TYR A 96 11.98 -4.10 -3.01
CA TYR A 96 12.24 -4.54 -4.38
C TYR A 96 13.10 -3.53 -5.15
N PHE A 97 12.69 -2.26 -5.18
CA PHE A 97 13.46 -1.21 -5.86
C PHE A 97 14.87 -1.05 -5.26
N LEU A 98 14.96 -0.97 -3.93
CA LEU A 98 16.23 -0.75 -3.23
C LEU A 98 17.20 -1.90 -3.46
N GLN A 99 16.71 -3.14 -3.50
CA GLN A 99 17.53 -4.32 -3.75
C GLN A 99 18.09 -4.31 -5.17
N GLU A 100 17.26 -4.11 -6.18
CA GLU A 100 17.72 -4.02 -7.58
C GLU A 100 18.72 -2.86 -7.77
N PHE A 101 18.43 -1.71 -7.14
CA PHE A 101 19.31 -0.56 -7.20
C PHE A 101 20.67 -0.82 -6.54
N HIS A 102 20.70 -1.58 -5.44
CA HIS A 102 21.93 -1.95 -4.76
C HIS A 102 22.72 -3.02 -5.53
N ASP A 103 22.06 -4.09 -5.98
CA ASP A 103 22.71 -5.23 -6.61
C ASP A 103 23.27 -4.88 -8.01
N GLY A 104 22.54 -4.07 -8.78
CA GLY A 104 22.90 -3.71 -10.15
C GLY A 104 23.50 -2.32 -10.33
N CYS A 105 23.45 -1.45 -9.32
CA CYS A 105 23.76 -0.02 -9.45
C CYS A 105 22.97 0.67 -10.59
N HIS A 106 21.79 0.13 -10.92
CA HIS A 106 20.86 0.63 -11.92
C HIS A 106 19.43 0.45 -11.43
N TYR A 107 18.47 1.18 -12.00
CA TYR A 107 17.06 1.03 -11.60
C TYR A 107 16.50 -0.31 -12.09
N PRO A 108 15.43 -0.84 -11.47
CA PRO A 108 14.73 -2.00 -12.00
C PRO A 108 14.26 -1.75 -13.44
N GLU A 109 14.52 -2.70 -14.35
CA GLU A 109 13.94 -2.65 -15.70
C GLU A 109 12.41 -2.73 -15.65
N GLN A 110 11.90 -3.51 -14.68
CA GLN A 110 10.48 -3.63 -14.39
C GLN A 110 10.17 -2.85 -13.11
N ILE A 111 9.52 -1.70 -13.23
CA ILE A 111 9.20 -0.82 -12.09
C ILE A 111 8.17 -1.45 -11.13
N LEU A 112 7.45 -2.50 -11.55
CA LEU A 112 6.47 -3.17 -10.70
C LEU A 112 6.85 -4.64 -10.57
N ASP A 113 7.00 -5.11 -9.33
CA ASP A 113 7.16 -6.53 -9.05
C ASP A 113 5.92 -7.29 -9.57
N SER A 114 6.16 -8.30 -10.41
CA SER A 114 5.11 -9.19 -10.94
C SER A 114 4.25 -9.85 -9.85
N ASN A 115 4.79 -10.06 -8.65
CA ASN A 115 4.06 -10.59 -7.49
C ASN A 115 3.07 -9.60 -6.89
N LEU A 116 3.25 -8.31 -7.19
CA LEU A 116 2.37 -7.21 -6.79
C LEU A 116 1.69 -6.56 -7.99
N ALA A 117 1.89 -7.10 -9.19
CA ALA A 117 1.23 -6.66 -10.39
C ALA A 117 -0.28 -6.82 -10.23
N MET A 118 -1.00 -5.83 -10.74
CA MET A 118 -2.45 -5.83 -10.71
C MET A 118 -3.00 -7.08 -11.39
N ASP A 119 -3.88 -7.79 -10.68
CA ASP A 119 -4.54 -8.98 -11.20
C ASP A 119 -5.43 -8.59 -12.39
N ARG A 120 -4.94 -8.88 -13.60
CA ARG A 120 -5.64 -8.61 -14.86
C ARG A 120 -6.99 -9.33 -14.93
N GLY A 121 -7.12 -10.49 -14.27
CA GLY A 121 -8.37 -11.21 -14.14
C GLY A 121 -9.40 -10.43 -13.33
N LYS A 122 -8.99 -9.79 -12.23
CA LYS A 122 -9.85 -8.89 -11.44
C LYS A 122 -10.25 -7.64 -12.22
N LEU A 123 -9.33 -7.00 -12.94
CA LEU A 123 -9.68 -5.87 -13.81
C LEU A 123 -10.70 -6.26 -14.88
N HIS A 124 -10.49 -7.39 -15.52
CA HIS A 124 -11.40 -7.91 -16.54
C HIS A 124 -12.75 -8.35 -15.95
N TYR A 125 -12.78 -8.83 -14.71
CA TYR A 125 -14.03 -9.09 -14.00
C TYR A 125 -14.78 -7.78 -13.70
N ILE A 126 -14.08 -6.78 -13.14
CA ILE A 126 -14.65 -5.46 -12.83
C ILE A 126 -15.19 -4.81 -14.10
N SER A 127 -14.46 -4.85 -15.23
CA SER A 127 -14.90 -4.22 -16.48
C SER A 127 -16.20 -4.83 -17.04
N ARG A 128 -16.53 -6.07 -16.66
CA ARG A 128 -17.78 -6.75 -17.03
C ARG A 128 -18.94 -6.50 -16.07
N LEU A 129 -18.72 -5.86 -14.92
CA LEU A 129 -19.79 -5.47 -14.01
C LEU A 129 -20.58 -4.28 -14.58
N PRO A 130 -21.85 -4.10 -14.18
CA PRO A 130 -22.61 -2.89 -14.49
C PRO A 130 -21.82 -1.63 -14.08
N ALA A 131 -21.67 -0.67 -15.00
CA ALA A 131 -20.82 0.54 -14.87
C ALA A 131 -19.29 0.31 -14.76
N GLY A 132 -18.81 -0.94 -14.73
CA GLY A 132 -17.39 -1.25 -14.59
C GLY A 132 -16.52 -0.91 -15.80
N GLY A 133 -17.10 -0.93 -17.01
CA GLY A 133 -16.40 -0.52 -18.23
C GLY A 133 -16.03 0.97 -18.24
N GLN A 134 -16.84 1.82 -17.62
CA GLN A 134 -16.59 3.27 -17.50
C GLN A 134 -15.71 3.60 -16.28
N LEU A 135 -15.79 2.79 -15.23
CA LEU A 135 -15.02 2.94 -14.00
C LEU A 135 -13.50 2.95 -14.24
N ILE A 136 -12.99 2.16 -15.18
CA ILE A 136 -11.54 2.10 -15.46
C ILE A 136 -11.04 3.41 -16.09
N PRO A 137 -11.64 3.92 -17.18
CA PRO A 137 -11.34 5.26 -17.69
C PRO A 137 -11.47 6.36 -16.64
N ASP A 138 -12.52 6.33 -15.83
CA ASP A 138 -12.75 7.34 -14.78
C ASP A 138 -11.66 7.28 -13.70
N ALA A 139 -11.21 6.08 -13.32
CA ALA A 139 -10.10 5.89 -12.37
C ALA A 139 -8.74 6.37 -12.91
N LEU A 140 -8.56 6.35 -14.23
CA LEU A 140 -7.35 6.82 -14.90
C LEU A 140 -7.39 8.31 -15.23
N ALA A 141 -8.58 8.91 -15.25
CA ALA A 141 -8.75 10.34 -15.48
C ALA A 141 -8.27 11.12 -14.25
N GLU A 142 -7.22 11.93 -14.41
CA GLU A 142 -6.66 12.76 -13.33
C GLU A 142 -7.64 13.80 -12.76
N THR A 143 -8.80 14.00 -13.40
CA THR A 143 -9.79 15.03 -13.08
C THR A 143 -10.88 14.59 -12.09
N ASP A 144 -11.25 13.31 -12.06
CA ASP A 144 -12.36 12.79 -11.22
C ASP A 144 -11.92 11.52 -10.49
N ALA A 145 -11.19 11.69 -9.38
CA ALA A 145 -10.72 10.57 -8.58
C ALA A 145 -11.88 9.68 -8.12
N VAL A 146 -11.84 8.40 -8.49
CA VAL A 146 -12.81 7.39 -8.03
C VAL A 146 -12.76 7.29 -6.51
N HIS A 147 -13.85 7.67 -5.86
CA HIS A 147 -13.95 7.71 -4.41
C HIS A 147 -14.55 6.42 -3.84
N VAL A 148 -13.79 5.73 -2.99
CA VAL A 148 -14.27 4.57 -2.23
C VAL A 148 -14.65 5.04 -0.82
N PRO A 149 -15.95 5.25 -0.51
CA PRO A 149 -16.38 5.85 0.76
C PRO A 149 -16.15 4.96 1.98
N ARG A 150 -16.13 3.65 1.78
CA ARG A 150 -15.92 2.65 2.83
C ARG A 150 -15.36 1.36 2.23
N LEU A 151 -14.33 0.81 2.85
CA LEU A 151 -13.89 -0.57 2.62
C LEU A 151 -14.83 -1.51 3.39
N ALA A 152 -15.39 -2.51 2.72
CA ALA A 152 -16.26 -3.47 3.38
C ALA A 152 -15.44 -4.47 4.20
N ASP A 153 -15.73 -4.60 5.49
CA ASP A 153 -15.04 -5.56 6.38
C ASP A 153 -15.34 -7.03 6.01
N ARG A 154 -16.48 -7.25 5.36
CA ARG A 154 -16.92 -8.54 4.80
C ARG A 154 -17.70 -8.25 3.53
N PHE A 155 -17.29 -8.88 2.44
CA PHE A 155 -17.91 -8.70 1.14
C PHE A 155 -18.61 -9.98 0.72
N ARG A 156 -19.94 -9.97 0.68
CA ARG A 156 -20.76 -11.07 0.16
C ARG A 156 -21.25 -10.73 -1.24
N VAL A 157 -21.54 -11.76 -2.03
CA VAL A 157 -22.09 -11.59 -3.39
C VAL A 157 -23.44 -10.87 -3.34
N GLU A 158 -24.24 -11.05 -2.28
CA GLU A 158 -25.50 -10.32 -2.10
C GLU A 158 -25.30 -8.80 -1.90
N ASP A 159 -24.18 -8.38 -1.31
CA ASP A 159 -23.90 -6.96 -1.02
C ASP A 159 -23.71 -6.14 -2.32
N MET A 160 -23.36 -6.79 -3.43
CA MET A 160 -23.30 -6.16 -4.77
C MET A 160 -24.67 -5.64 -5.24
N ARG A 161 -25.78 -6.20 -4.74
CA ARG A 161 -27.14 -5.81 -5.18
C ARG A 161 -27.67 -4.56 -4.48
N TYR A 162 -27.16 -4.19 -3.32
CA TYR A 162 -27.75 -3.17 -2.44
C TYR A 162 -26.76 -2.10 -1.97
N ALA A 163 -25.63 -1.92 -2.67
CA ALA A 163 -24.60 -0.96 -2.27
C ALA A 163 -25.19 0.45 -2.03
N PRO A 164 -25.12 0.98 -0.79
CA PRO A 164 -25.75 2.25 -0.47
C PRO A 164 -24.92 3.43 -1.00
N ARG A 165 -25.61 4.43 -1.57
CA ARG A 165 -25.02 5.75 -1.88
C ARG A 165 -25.01 6.58 -0.59
N ILE A 166 -23.83 6.91 -0.07
CA ILE A 166 -23.60 7.65 1.20
C ILE A 166 -22.56 8.75 0.93
N PRO A 167 -22.63 9.93 1.59
CA PRO A 167 -22.19 11.20 1.00
C PRO A 167 -20.67 11.38 0.92
N THR A 168 -20.34 12.34 0.05
CA THR A 168 -19.02 12.74 -0.44
C THR A 168 -18.13 13.28 0.68
N SER A 169 -16.95 12.69 0.83
CA SER A 169 -15.81 13.32 1.49
C SER A 169 -14.86 13.85 0.41
N PRO A 170 -14.10 14.93 0.67
CA PRO A 170 -13.14 15.44 -0.30
C PRO A 170 -12.06 14.37 -0.63
N PRO A 171 -11.45 14.45 -1.82
CA PRO A 171 -10.36 13.56 -2.21
C PRO A 171 -9.22 13.65 -1.19
N ARG A 172 -8.66 12.49 -0.83
CA ARG A 172 -7.55 12.40 0.13
C ARG A 172 -6.22 12.40 -0.62
N SER A 173 -5.19 12.92 0.02
CA SER A 173 -3.81 12.91 -0.47
C SER A 173 -3.12 11.54 -0.42
N CYS A 174 -3.74 10.53 0.20
CA CYS A 174 -3.18 9.18 0.33
C CYS A 174 -4.24 8.07 0.16
N ILE A 175 -3.79 6.92 -0.33
CA ILE A 175 -4.55 5.69 -0.56
C ILE A 175 -4.70 4.94 0.76
N ILE A 176 -5.93 4.87 1.27
CA ILE A 176 -6.24 4.10 2.48
C ILE A 176 -6.08 2.61 2.18
N SER A 177 -5.07 2.00 2.80
CA SER A 177 -4.76 0.59 2.67
C SER A 177 -5.24 -0.18 3.89
N GLY A 178 -5.80 -1.36 3.63
CA GLY A 178 -6.16 -2.34 4.64
C GLY A 178 -5.40 -3.65 4.38
N PHE A 179 -5.22 -4.44 5.43
CA PHE A 179 -4.80 -5.85 5.34
C PHE A 179 -6.04 -6.75 5.34
#